data_AF-A0A923TCE2-F1
#
_entry.id   AF-A0A923TCE2-F1
#
_cell.length_a   1.000
_cell.length_b   1.000
_cell.length_c   1.000
_cell.angle_alpha   90.00
_cell.angle_beta   90.00
_cell.angle_gamma   90.00
#
_symmetry.space_group_name_H-M   'P 1'
#
loop_
_entity.id
_entity.type
_entity.pdbx_description
1 polymer ?
#
loop_
_entity_poly.entity_id
_entity_poly.type
_entity_poly.pdbx_seq_one_letter_code
_entity_poly.pdbx_strand_id
1 'polypeptide(L)' 'MPSPLPIVLVGCGAVSQLFYAPALRALEAIGLLRVAAVVDPVEPARQVLHTMF' A
#
# COMPACT_ATOMS: atom_id res chain seq x y z
N MET A 1 -14.49 -6.59 16.96
CA MET A 1 -13.74 -5.45 16.38
C MET A 1 -14.23 -5.26 14.95
N PRO A 2 -14.30 -4.03 14.42
CA PRO A 2 -14.63 -3.81 13.01
C PRO A 2 -13.60 -4.50 12.10
N SER A 3 -14.03 -4.94 10.92
CA SER A 3 -13.14 -5.51 9.91
C SER A 3 -12.16 -4.45 9.38
N PRO A 4 -10.90 -4.80 9.06
CA PRO A 4 -9.94 -3.86 8.49
C PRO A 4 -10.46 -3.22 7.20
N LEU A 5 -10.26 -1.92 7.03
CA LEU A 5 -10.68 -1.18 5.83
C LEU A 5 -9.83 -1.63 4.62
N PRO A 6 -10.43 -2.11 3.51
CA PRO A 6 -9.68 -2.42 2.29
C PRO A 6 -9.26 -1.12 1.58
N ILE A 7 -7.97 -1.02 1.25
CA ILE A 7 -7.38 0.14 0.55
C ILE A 7 -6.76 -0.30 -0.77
N VAL A 8 -6.92 0.52 -1.81
CA VAL A 8 -6.18 0.42 -3.07
C VAL A 8 -5.26 1.63 -3.18
N LEU A 9 -3.96 1.40 -3.34
CA LEU A 9 -2.99 2.47 -3.55
C LEU A 9 -2.76 2.66 -5.05
N VAL A 10 -3.14 3.84 -5.57
CA VAL A 10 -2.95 4.21 -6.99
C VAL A 10 -1.76 5.15 -7.10
N GLY A 11 -0.78 4.75 -7.92
CA GLY A 11 0.52 5.37 -8.08
C GLY A 11 1.58 4.72 -7.18
N CYS A 12 2.69 4.29 -7.79
CA CYS A 12 3.84 3.68 -7.13
C CYS A 12 5.09 4.58 -7.20
N GLY A 13 4.91 5.89 -7.34
CA GLY A 13 5.99 6.88 -7.40
C GLY A 13 6.63 7.18 -6.04
N ALA A 14 7.54 8.16 -6.02
CA ALA A 14 8.33 8.51 -4.83
C ALA A 14 7.48 8.81 -3.58
N VAL A 15 6.36 9.53 -3.72
CA VAL A 15 5.48 9.84 -2.58
C VAL A 15 4.88 8.57 -1.98
N SER A 16 4.42 7.67 -2.85
CA SER A 16 3.87 6.38 -2.42
C SER A 16 4.92 5.52 -1.74
N GLN A 17 6.14 5.47 -2.27
CA GLN A 17 7.23 4.66 -1.71
C GLN A 17 7.76 5.20 -0.38
N LEU A 18 7.93 6.52 -0.27
CA LEU A 18 8.59 7.14 0.89
C LEU A 18 7.64 7.47 2.03
N PHE A 19 6.35 7.72 1.74
CA PHE A 19 5.40 8.20 2.75
C PHE A 19 4.20 7.29 2.92
N TYR A 20 3.44 7.00 1.85
CA TYR A 20 2.21 6.22 1.99
C TYR A 20 2.48 4.76 2.34
N ALA A 21 3.38 4.09 1.64
CA ALA A 21 3.58 2.65 1.84
C ALA A 21 4.07 2.31 3.26
N PRO A 22 5.06 3.02 3.85
CA PRO A 22 5.44 2.80 5.24
C PRO A 22 4.29 3.03 6.23
N ALA A 23 3.50 4.10 6.03
CA ALA A 23 2.38 4.42 6.90
C ALA A 23 1.26 3.38 6.81
N LEU A 24 0.88 2.99 5.58
CA LEU A 24 -0.12 1.95 5.34
C LEU A 24 0.30 0.61 5.94
N ARG A 25 1.57 0.22 5.78
CA ARG A 25 2.10 -1.01 6.38
C ARG A 25 2.03 -0.99 7.91
N ALA A 26 2.32 0.15 8.54
CA ALA A 26 2.19 0.29 9.99
C ALA A 26 0.73 0.18 10.46
N LEU A 27 -0.22 0.77 9.71
CA LEU A 27 -1.65 0.67 10.01
C LEU A 27 -2.22 -0.72 9.78
N GLU A 28 -1.70 -1.45 8.78
CA GLU A 28 -2.04 -2.84 8.51
C GLU A 28 -1.56 -3.77 9.62
N ALA A 29 -0.35 -3.55 10.14
CA ALA A 29 0.19 -4.33 11.27
C ALA A 29 -0.65 -4.23 12.56
N ILE A 30 -1.40 -3.13 12.75
CA ILE A 30 -2.32 -2.95 13.88
C ILE A 30 -3.79 -3.24 13.53
N GLY A 31 -4.04 -3.80 12.34
CA GLY A 31 -5.36 -4.28 11.93
C GLY A 31 -6.39 -3.20 11.61
N LEU A 32 -5.97 -1.96 11.37
CA LEU A 32 -6.90 -0.88 11.01
C LEU A 32 -7.33 -0.93 9.54
N LEU A 33 -6.42 -1.34 8.66
CA LEU A 33 -6.65 -1.46 7.22
C LEU A 33 -5.90 -2.66 6.64
N ARG A 34 -6.18 -2.96 5.37
CA ARG A 34 -5.41 -3.90 4.55
C ARG A 34 -5.20 -3.28 3.18
N VAL A 35 -3.97 -3.30 2.65
CA VAL A 35 -3.75 -2.93 1.25
C VAL A 35 -4.15 -4.10 0.36
N ALA A 36 -5.28 -3.95 -0.33
CA ALA A 36 -5.84 -4.98 -1.19
C ALA A 36 -5.19 -5.01 -2.58
N ALA A 37 -4.69 -3.86 -3.06
CA ALA A 37 -4.00 -3.76 -4.34
C ALA A 37 -3.10 -2.52 -4.43
N VAL A 38 -2.08 -2.62 -5.27
CA VAL A 38 -1.26 -1.49 -5.75
C VAL A 38 -1.44 -1.36 -7.26
N VAL A 39 -1.61 -0.14 -7.76
CA VAL A 39 -1.91 0.14 -9.17
C VAL A 39 -0.95 1.21 -9.67
N ASP A 40 -0.26 0.94 -10.78
CA ASP A 40 0.56 1.93 -11.48
C ASP A 40 0.59 1.55 -12.97
N PRO A 41 0.55 2.51 -13.91
CA PRO A 41 0.68 2.21 -15.34
C PRO A 41 2.04 1.60 -15.71
N VAL A 42 3.10 1.90 -14.96
CA VAL A 42 4.46 1.39 -15.18
C VAL A 42 4.64 0.10 -14.39
N GLU A 43 4.75 -1.02 -15.10
CA GLU A 43 4.83 -2.34 -14.47
C GLU A 43 5.98 -2.52 -13.47
N PRO A 44 7.23 -2.10 -13.78
CA PRO A 44 8.32 -2.13 -12.79
C PRO A 44 8.04 -1.32 -11.52
N ALA A 45 7.28 -0.22 -11.61
CA ALA A 45 6.97 0.60 -10.44
C ALA A 45 6.07 -0.14 -9.45
N ARG A 46 5.16 -1.00 -9.94
CA ARG A 46 4.33 -1.87 -9.08
C ARG A 46 5.17 -2.84 -8.25
N GLN A 47 6.24 -3.39 -8.83
CA GLN A 47 7.09 -4.37 -8.15
C GLN A 47 7.77 -3.81 -6.89
N VAL A 48 8.10 -2.51 -6.89
CA VAL A 48 8.72 -1.85 -5.73
C VAL A 48 7.83 -1.96 -4.49
N LEU A 49 6.51 -1.75 -4.66
CA LEU A 49 5.56 -1.78 -3.55
C LEU A 49 4.97 -3.17 -3.26
N HIS A 50 5.02 -4.10 -4.22
CA HIS A 50 4.59 -5.49 -4.01
C HIS A 50 5.37 -6.23 -2.91
N THR A 51 6.57 -5.77 -2.55
CA THR A 51 7.35 -6.37 -1.45
C THR A 51 6.92 -5.86 -0.07
N MET A 52 6.05 -4.85 0.00
CA MET A 52 5.63 -4.20 1.24
C MET A 52 4.27 -4.67 1.77
N PHE A 53 3.44 -5.32 0.93
CA PHE A 53 2.08 -5.75 1.22
C PHE A 53 1.83 -7.19 0.73
#